data_AF-A0A176WW84-F1
#
_entry.id   AF-A0A176WW84-F1
#
_cell.length_a   1.000
_cell.length_b   1.000
_cell.length_c   1.000
_cell.angle_alpha   90.00
_cell.angle_beta   90.00
_cell.angle_gamma   90.00
#
_symmetry.space_group_name_H-M   'P 1'
#
loop_
_entity.id
_entity.type
_entity.pdbx_description
1 polymer ?
#
loop_
_entity_poly.entity_id
_entity_poly.type
_entity_poly.pdbx_seq_one_letter_code
_entity_poly.pdbx_strand_id
1 'polypeptide(L)'
;MLEQAKAAVDARGQYSYYTGWDKRILQSGDKGNCAAFAFSYQAELAKQGIPSLVRGCHLPDGQGHAVTVTADGWVLDVRERWVLAVGEAGCR
;
A
#
# COMPACT_ATOMS: atom_id res chain seq x y z
N MET A 1 6.12 -6.51 -12.93
CA MET A 1 6.48 -6.70 -11.51
C MET A 1 5.68 -5.75 -10.63
N LEU A 2 5.94 -4.44 -10.69
CA LEU A 2 5.26 -3.45 -9.85
C LEU A 2 3.72 -3.51 -9.89
N GLU A 3 3.12 -3.42 -11.09
CA GLU A 3 1.67 -3.58 -11.29
C GLU A 3 1.15 -5.00 -10.97
N GLN A 4 2.02 -6.02 -10.95
CA GLN A 4 1.64 -7.38 -10.53
C GLN A 4 1.57 -7.47 -8.99
N ALA A 5 2.46 -6.77 -8.27
CA ALA A 5 2.35 -6.63 -6.81
C ALA A 5 1.06 -5.88 -6.41
N LYS A 6 0.71 -4.82 -7.16
CA LYS A 6 -0.53 -4.08 -6.97
C LYS A 6 -1.76 -4.95 -7.27
N ALA A 7 -1.84 -5.56 -8.45
CA ALA A 7 -2.95 -6.44 -8.84
C ALA A 7 -3.15 -7.64 -7.90
N ALA A 8 -2.06 -8.22 -7.35
CA ALA A 8 -2.15 -9.35 -6.40
C ALA A 8 -2.86 -8.99 -5.08
N VAL A 9 -2.87 -7.71 -4.71
CA VAL A 9 -3.57 -7.19 -3.52
C VAL A 9 -4.94 -6.60 -3.90
N ASP A 10 -5.01 -5.85 -5.00
CA ASP A 10 -6.19 -5.08 -5.42
C ASP A 10 -7.35 -5.92 -5.97
N ALA A 11 -7.06 -7.07 -6.61
CA ALA A 11 -8.06 -7.90 -7.30
C ALA A 11 -9.05 -8.64 -6.38
N ARG A 12 -9.26 -8.15 -5.14
CA ARG A 12 -9.87 -8.91 -4.04
C ARG A 12 -10.92 -8.15 -3.20
N GLY A 13 -10.99 -6.82 -3.30
CA GLY A 13 -12.17 -5.99 -2.98
C GLY A 13 -12.59 -5.77 -1.51
N GLN A 14 -12.73 -4.49 -1.13
CA GLN A 14 -13.44 -3.97 0.08
C GLN A 14 -13.01 -4.48 1.47
N TYR A 15 -11.99 -3.85 2.04
CA TYR A 15 -11.36 -4.24 3.30
C TYR A 15 -11.40 -3.13 4.38
N SER A 16 -11.35 -3.50 5.67
CA SER A 16 -11.61 -2.56 6.79
C SER A 16 -10.87 -2.91 8.10
N TYR A 17 -10.02 -1.98 8.58
CA TYR A 17 -9.49 -1.88 9.97
C TYR A 17 -8.63 -3.08 10.49
N TYR A 18 -7.87 -3.07 11.60
CA TYR A 18 -7.51 -2.02 12.60
C TYR A 18 -6.17 -2.35 13.32
N THR A 19 -5.83 -1.62 14.39
CA THR A 19 -4.48 -1.50 14.99
C THR A 19 -4.24 -2.28 16.29
N GLY A 20 -3.06 -2.89 16.45
CA GLY A 20 -2.66 -3.53 17.72
C GLY A 20 -1.24 -4.13 17.79
N TRP A 21 -0.28 -3.66 16.99
CA TRP A 21 1.09 -4.22 16.81
C TRP A 21 1.21 -5.57 16.09
N ASP A 22 0.14 -6.33 15.89
CA ASP A 22 0.21 -7.61 15.16
C ASP A 22 0.30 -7.38 13.63
N LYS A 23 1.42 -7.77 13.01
CA LYS A 23 1.73 -7.51 11.59
C LYS A 23 1.33 -8.68 10.68
N ARG A 24 0.03 -8.95 10.57
CA ARG A 24 -0.50 -9.87 9.54
C ARG A 24 -0.41 -9.24 8.16
N ILE A 25 0.25 -9.93 7.22
CA ILE A 25 0.15 -9.66 5.78
C ILE A 25 -1.23 -10.13 5.30
N LEU A 26 -1.95 -9.31 4.52
CA LEU A 26 -3.31 -9.62 4.08
C LEU A 26 -3.34 -10.81 3.11
N GLN A 27 -4.17 -11.81 3.42
CA GLN A 27 -4.49 -12.93 2.52
C GLN A 27 -5.69 -12.61 1.62
N SER A 28 -6.07 -13.56 0.76
CA SER A 28 -7.21 -13.41 -0.15
C SER A 28 -8.54 -13.44 0.62
N GLY A 29 -9.16 -12.27 0.81
CA GLY A 29 -10.38 -12.08 1.59
C GLY A 29 -10.21 -11.26 2.88
N ASP A 30 -8.97 -10.91 3.26
CA ASP A 30 -8.68 -10.29 4.56
C ASP A 30 -9.01 -8.80 4.63
N LYS A 31 -9.83 -8.39 5.61
CA LYS A 31 -10.09 -6.97 5.91
C LYS A 31 -8.89 -6.30 6.58
N GLY A 32 -8.65 -5.02 6.25
CA GLY A 32 -7.49 -4.22 6.67
C GLY A 32 -7.66 -2.72 6.34
N ASN A 33 -6.79 -1.85 6.87
CA ASN A 33 -6.75 -0.40 6.59
C ASN A 33 -5.57 -0.03 5.66
N CYS A 34 -5.41 1.25 5.30
CA CYS A 34 -4.33 1.73 4.42
C CYS A 34 -2.93 1.27 4.86
N ALA A 35 -2.62 1.23 6.16
CA ALA A 35 -1.36 0.70 6.66
C ALA A 35 -1.20 -0.81 6.41
N ALA A 36 -2.26 -1.61 6.62
CA ALA A 36 -2.26 -3.05 6.32
C ALA A 36 -2.10 -3.33 4.82
N PHE A 37 -2.74 -2.52 3.95
CA PHE A 37 -2.51 -2.56 2.51
C PHE A 37 -1.06 -2.21 2.16
N ALA A 38 -0.50 -1.13 2.73
CA ALA A 38 0.88 -0.72 2.48
C ALA A 38 1.89 -1.81 2.87
N PHE A 39 1.79 -2.39 4.07
CA PHE A 39 2.65 -3.52 4.47
C PHE A 39 2.44 -4.76 3.60
N SER A 40 1.24 -4.98 3.04
CA SER A 40 0.97 -6.09 2.11
C SER A 40 1.58 -5.85 0.73
N TYR A 41 1.45 -4.64 0.16
CA TYR A 41 2.18 -4.26 -1.05
C TYR A 41 3.70 -4.41 -0.86
N GLN A 42 4.24 -3.95 0.29
CA GLN A 42 5.66 -4.09 0.60
C GLN A 42 6.09 -5.57 0.64
N ALA A 43 5.26 -6.46 1.20
CA ALA A 43 5.53 -7.90 1.22
C ALA A 43 5.50 -8.54 -0.18
N GLU A 44 4.52 -8.21 -1.03
CA GLU A 44 4.47 -8.73 -2.41
C GLU A 44 5.61 -8.17 -3.29
N LEU A 45 6.11 -6.97 -3.00
CA LEU A 45 7.30 -6.39 -3.64
C LEU A 45 8.59 -7.07 -3.16
N ALA A 46 8.71 -7.38 -1.86
CA ALA A 46 9.85 -8.10 -1.30
C ALA A 46 9.99 -9.51 -1.88
N LYS A 47 8.88 -10.23 -2.12
CA LYS A 47 8.88 -11.53 -2.84
C LYS A 47 9.41 -11.44 -4.28
N GLN A 48 9.34 -10.26 -4.89
CA GLN A 48 9.85 -9.97 -6.23
C GLN A 48 11.24 -9.30 -6.20
N GLY A 49 11.86 -9.17 -5.02
CA GLY A 49 13.16 -8.52 -4.85
C GLY A 49 13.17 -6.99 -5.02
N ILE A 50 12.00 -6.33 -5.02
CA ILE A 50 11.89 -4.88 -5.23
C ILE A 50 12.02 -4.12 -3.90
N PRO A 51 13.06 -3.28 -3.72
CA PRO A 51 13.23 -2.47 -2.51
C PRO A 51 12.09 -1.44 -2.36
N SER A 52 11.40 -1.48 -1.22
CA SER A 52 10.29 -0.58 -0.92
C SER A 52 10.11 -0.36 0.58
N LEU A 53 9.51 0.77 0.94
CA LEU A 53 9.22 1.19 2.31
C LEU A 53 7.76 1.64 2.45
N VAL A 54 7.18 1.48 3.63
CA VAL A 54 5.88 2.07 3.97
C VAL A 54 6.11 3.47 4.55
N ARG A 55 5.45 4.48 3.98
CA ARG A 55 5.47 5.87 4.43
C ARG A 55 4.08 6.29 4.91
N GLY A 56 4.01 6.86 6.11
CA GLY A 56 2.85 7.65 6.56
C GLY A 56 2.88 9.06 5.96
N CYS A 57 1.71 9.60 5.66
CA CYS A 57 1.53 10.94 5.10
C CYS A 57 0.20 11.55 5.55
N HIS A 58 -0.03 12.83 5.26
CA HIS A 58 -1.37 13.42 5.32
C HIS A 58 -1.94 13.63 3.92
N LEU A 59 -3.24 13.38 3.79
CA LEU A 59 -4.03 13.67 2.60
C LEU A 59 -4.45 15.16 2.58
N PRO A 60 -4.95 15.69 1.43
CA PRO A 60 -5.34 17.09 1.31
C PRO A 60 -6.47 17.56 2.25
N ASP A 61 -7.26 16.63 2.80
CA ASP A 61 -8.30 16.86 3.82
C ASP A 61 -7.77 16.80 5.27
N GLY A 62 -6.48 16.53 5.46
CA GLY A 62 -5.84 16.33 6.75
C GLY A 62 -5.93 14.91 7.31
N GLN A 63 -6.52 13.95 6.59
CA GLN A 63 -6.57 12.55 7.04
C GLN A 63 -5.18 11.91 7.00
N GLY A 64 -4.79 11.24 8.09
CA GLY A 64 -3.57 10.44 8.14
C GLY A 64 -3.71 9.15 7.33
N HIS A 65 -2.77 8.91 6.42
CA HIS A 65 -2.80 7.82 5.45
C HIS A 65 -1.43 7.13 5.33
N ALA A 66 -1.39 5.96 4.71
CA ALA A 66 -0.17 5.17 4.53
C ALA A 66 -0.10 4.57 3.12
N VAL A 67 1.09 4.66 2.52
CA VAL A 67 1.38 4.19 1.16
C VAL A 67 2.71 3.44 1.11
N THR A 68 2.92 2.66 0.06
CA THR A 68 4.20 1.96 -0.18
C THR A 68 4.96 2.63 -1.30
N VAL A 69 6.22 2.99 -1.04
CA VAL A 69 7.10 3.71 -1.97
C VAL A 69 8.29 2.83 -2.34
N THR A 70 8.61 2.69 -3.63
CA THR A 70 9.83 2.00 -4.08
C THR A 70 11.06 2.92 -4.06
N ALA A 71 12.25 2.33 -4.13
CA ALA A 71 13.49 3.08 -4.31
C ALA A 71 13.47 4.00 -5.54
N ASP A 72 12.76 3.59 -6.61
CA ASP A 72 12.65 4.32 -7.88
C ASP A 72 11.60 5.45 -7.88
N GLY A 73 10.96 5.74 -6.73
CA GLY A 73 10.01 6.85 -6.59
C GLY A 73 8.58 6.56 -7.06
N TRP A 74 8.22 5.28 -7.23
CA TRP A 74 6.85 4.85 -7.51
C TRP A 74 6.08 4.53 -6.23
N VAL A 75 4.75 4.73 -6.26
CA VAL A 75 3.86 4.57 -5.10
C VAL A 75 2.72 3.60 -5.40
N LEU A 76 2.53 2.64 -4.49
CA LEU A 76 1.33 1.81 -4.42
C LEU A 76 0.44 2.36 -3.30
N ASP A 77 -0.69 2.92 -3.70
CA ASP A 77 -1.80 3.33 -2.83
C ASP A 77 -2.99 2.38 -3.02
N VAL A 78 -3.80 2.20 -1.98
CA VAL A 78 -5.06 1.42 -2.00
C VAL A 78 -6.22 2.22 -2.60
N ARG A 79 -6.15 3.56 -2.60
CA ARG A 79 -7.20 4.43 -3.13
C ARG A 79 -7.26 4.41 -4.66
N GLU A 80 -6.11 4.30 -5.31
CA GLU A 80 -5.97 4.34 -6.77
C GLU A 80 -5.90 2.94 -7.40
N ARG A 81 -6.18 2.84 -8.70
CA ARG A 81 -6.15 1.56 -9.45
C ARG A 81 -4.86 1.28 -10.23
N TRP A 82 -3.95 2.24 -10.25
CA TRP A 82 -2.66 2.20 -10.95
C TRP A 82 -1.53 2.65 -10.00
N VAL A 83 -0.29 2.36 -10.35
CA VAL A 83 0.87 2.94 -9.65
C VAL A 83 1.00 4.44 -9.96
N LEU A 84 1.32 5.23 -8.94
CA LEU A 84 1.52 6.69 -9.01
C LEU A 84 3.01 7.05 -8.91
N ALA A 85 3.44 8.21 -9.40
CA ALA A 85 4.68 8.83 -8.93
C ALA A 85 4.49 9.42 -7.51
N VAL A 86 5.57 9.58 -6.74
CA VAL A 86 5.51 10.17 -5.37
C VAL A 86 4.80 11.53 -5.31
N GLY A 87 4.94 12.37 -6.34
CA GLY A 87 4.27 13.68 -6.40
C GLY A 87 2.75 13.61 -6.65
N GLU A 88 2.25 12.49 -7.19
CA GLU A 88 0.85 12.32 -7.63
C GLU A 88 -0.02 11.68 -6.54
N ALA A 89 0.57 10.97 -5.58
CA ALA A 89 -0.14 10.29 -4.50
C ALA A 89 -0.94 11.21 -3.56
N GLY A 90 -0.78 12.53 -3.66
CA GLY A 90 -1.43 13.52 -2.78
C GLY A 90 -0.91 13.51 -1.33
N CYS A 91 0.01 12.59 -1.01
CA CYS A 91 0.70 12.50 0.27
C CYS A 91 1.62 13.70 0.51
N ARG A 92 1.39 14.41 1.60
CA ARG A 92 2.31 15.43 2.16
C ARG A 92 2.97 14.85 3.42
#